data_AF-A0A4Q6A484-F1
#
_entry.id   AF-A0A4Q6A484-F1
#
_cell.length_a   1.000
_cell.length_b   1.000
_cell.length_c   1.000
_cell.angle_alpha   90.00
_cell.angle_beta   90.00
_cell.angle_gamma   90.00
#
_symmetry.space_group_name_H-M   'P 1'
#
loop_
_entity.id
_entity.type
_entity.pdbx_description
1 polymer ?
#
loop_
_entity_poly.entity_id
_entity_poly.type
_entity_poly.pdbx_seq_one_letter_code
_entity_poly.pdbx_strand_id
1 'polypeptide(L)'
;MLVKGALHYNFPTDNWTRERIASLVAGQFAVGYHPSHISKLMRRIGFTLQKPERKSFKKDEAAVAQWRKKVLPRLKKKGTARGLSSSVRR
;
A
#
# COMPACT_ATOMS: atom_id res chain seq x y z
N MET A 1 -2.43 18.20 -1.83
CA MET A 1 -3.55 17.75 -0.97
C MET A 1 -3.60 16.24 -0.79
N LEU A 2 -3.86 15.45 -1.84
CA LEU A 2 -4.18 14.01 -1.72
C LEU A 2 -3.02 13.10 -1.28
N VAL A 3 -1.77 13.58 -1.33
CA VAL A 3 -0.55 12.81 -0.97
C VAL A 3 -0.44 12.57 0.54
N LYS A 4 -1.09 13.39 1.38
CA LYS A 4 -1.04 13.26 2.85
C LYS A 4 -1.82 12.07 3.41
N GLY A 5 -2.51 11.30 2.55
CA GLY A 5 -3.37 10.19 2.94
C GLY A 5 -4.77 10.64 3.34
N ALA A 6 -5.74 9.73 3.27
CA ALA A 6 -7.14 10.03 3.60
C ALA A 6 -7.34 10.20 5.12
N LEU A 7 -6.48 9.58 5.94
CA LEU A 7 -6.50 9.74 7.41
C LEU A 7 -6.28 11.20 7.85
N HIS A 8 -5.46 11.96 7.11
CA HIS A 8 -5.20 13.37 7.41
C HIS A 8 -6.45 14.26 7.21
N TYR A 9 -7.44 13.79 6.44
CA TYR A 9 -8.68 14.52 6.17
C TYR A 9 -9.88 13.96 6.95
N ASN A 10 -9.61 13.39 8.13
CA ASN A 10 -10.62 12.81 9.03
C ASN A 10 -11.42 11.64 8.44
N PHE A 11 -10.93 10.97 7.38
CA PHE A 11 -11.55 9.74 6.92
C PHE A 11 -11.11 8.55 7.78
N PRO A 12 -11.99 7.57 8.01
CA PRO A 12 -11.72 6.45 8.92
C PRO A 12 -10.66 5.46 8.38
N THR A 13 -10.36 5.51 7.08
CA THR A 13 -9.36 4.63 6.46
C THR A 13 -8.52 5.41 5.46
N ASP A 14 -7.29 4.97 5.23
CA ASP A 14 -6.34 5.65 4.34
C ASP A 14 -6.64 5.45 2.83
N ASN A 15 -7.74 4.77 2.51
CA ASN A 15 -8.16 4.53 1.14
C ASN A 15 -8.84 5.77 0.53
N TRP A 16 -8.35 6.20 -0.62
CA TRP A 16 -9.05 7.19 -1.43
C TRP A 16 -10.17 6.52 -2.25
N THR A 17 -11.40 6.98 -2.07
CA THR A 17 -12.54 6.66 -2.94
C THR A 17 -13.00 7.91 -3.66
N ARG A 18 -13.70 7.75 -4.80
CA ARG A 18 -14.19 8.87 -5.62
C ARG A 18 -15.12 9.78 -4.82
N GLU A 19 -15.96 9.19 -3.97
CA GLU A 19 -16.88 9.91 -3.08
C GLU A 19 -16.14 10.74 -2.03
N ARG A 20 -15.11 10.17 -1.38
CA ARG A 20 -14.29 10.90 -0.40
C ARG A 20 -13.59 12.09 -1.03
N ILE A 21 -13.09 11.92 -2.25
CA ILE A 21 -12.48 13.01 -3.01
C ILE A 21 -13.52 14.07 -3.38
N ALA A 22 -14.74 13.67 -3.80
CA ALA A 22 -15.82 14.60 -4.06
C ALA A 22 -16.19 15.43 -2.82
N SER A 23 -16.36 14.79 -1.65
CA SER A 23 -16.64 15.47 -0.38
C SER A 23 -15.51 16.42 0.03
N LEU A 24 -14.26 16.00 -0.16
CA LEU A 24 -13.09 16.82 0.18
C LEU A 24 -12.96 18.03 -0.75
N VAL A 25 -13.24 17.87 -2.04
CA VAL A 25 -13.28 19.00 -2.99
C VAL A 25 -14.43 19.95 -2.67
N ALA A 26 -15.61 19.43 -2.32
CA ALA A 26 -16.74 20.24 -1.90
C ALA A 26 -16.41 21.05 -0.63
N GLY A 27 -15.74 20.46 0.36
CA GLY A 27 -15.36 21.17 1.58
C GLY A 27 -14.25 22.22 1.40
N GLN A 28 -13.29 21.99 0.51
CA GLN A 28 -12.16 22.92 0.32
C GLN A 28 -12.42 24.01 -0.72
N PHE A 29 -13.16 23.69 -1.77
CA PHE A 29 -13.39 24.60 -2.90
C PHE A 29 -14.83 25.09 -3.00
N ALA A 30 -15.73 24.63 -2.11
CA ALA A 30 -17.17 24.90 -2.18
C ALA A 30 -17.82 24.47 -3.52
N VAL A 31 -17.18 23.57 -4.28
CA VAL A 31 -17.67 23.07 -5.56
C VAL A 31 -18.14 21.62 -5.42
N GLY A 32 -19.43 21.39 -5.66
CA GLY A 32 -20.02 20.06 -5.68
C GLY A 32 -19.74 19.34 -7.00
N TYR A 33 -18.91 18.29 -6.96
CA TYR A 33 -18.71 17.41 -8.12
C TYR A 33 -19.40 16.07 -7.93
N HIS A 34 -20.03 15.58 -8.98
CA HIS A 34 -20.45 14.18 -9.04
C HIS A 34 -19.22 13.25 -9.04
N PRO A 35 -19.22 12.09 -8.35
CA PRO A 35 -18.09 11.16 -8.31
C PRO A 35 -17.56 10.73 -9.70
N SER A 36 -18.45 10.68 -10.71
CA SER A 36 -18.08 10.41 -12.11
C SER A 36 -17.20 11.51 -12.72
N HIS A 37 -17.44 12.78 -12.37
CA HIS A 37 -16.63 13.91 -12.83
C HIS A 37 -15.27 13.94 -12.14
N ILE A 38 -15.22 13.59 -10.86
CA ILE A 38 -13.96 13.45 -10.12
C ILE A 38 -13.02 12.46 -10.83
N SER A 39 -13.52 11.30 -11.26
CA SER A 39 -12.71 10.31 -11.99
C SER A 39 -12.09 10.87 -13.27
N LYS A 40 -12.87 11.62 -14.06
CA LYS A 40 -12.40 12.27 -15.28
C LYS A 40 -11.40 13.38 -14.98
N LEU A 41 -11.68 14.21 -13.97
CA LEU A 41 -10.80 15.29 -13.53
C LEU A 41 -9.44 14.76 -13.07
N MET A 42 -9.45 13.71 -12.23
CA MET A 42 -8.24 13.06 -11.74
C MET A 42 -7.38 12.51 -12.88
N ARG A 43 -8.00 11.86 -13.87
CA ARG A 43 -7.28 11.40 -15.08
C ARG A 43 -6.65 12.56 -15.85
N ARG A 44 -7.37 13.67 -16.00
CA ARG A 44 -6.87 14.86 -16.73
C ARG A 44 -5.65 15.49 -16.07
N ILE A 45 -5.60 15.49 -14.73
CA ILE A 45 -4.45 15.99 -13.97
C ILE A 45 -3.36 14.93 -13.73
N GLY A 46 -3.47 13.76 -14.36
CA GLY A 46 -2.50 12.67 -14.22
C GLY A 46 -2.47 12.02 -12.83
N PHE A 47 -3.47 12.29 -11.98
CA PHE A 47 -3.51 11.76 -10.64
C PHE A 47 -4.13 10.37 -10.62
N THR A 48 -3.32 9.39 -10.24
CA THR A 48 -3.80 8.01 -10.00
C THR A 48 -4.17 7.87 -8.53
N LEU A 49 -5.32 7.24 -8.25
CA LEU A 49 -5.71 6.85 -6.89
C LEU A 49 -4.64 5.93 -6.29
N GLN A 50 -3.78 6.49 -5.46
CA GLN A 50 -2.71 5.75 -4.82
C GLN A 50 -3.31 4.77 -3.81
N LYS A 51 -2.87 3.51 -3.88
CA LYS A 51 -3.20 2.54 -2.83
C LYS A 51 -2.32 2.86 -1.63
N PRO A 52 -2.90 3.04 -0.43
CA PRO A 52 -2.08 3.21 0.76
C PRO A 52 -1.20 1.98 0.94
N GLU A 53 -0.01 2.18 1.48
CA GLU A 53 0.90 1.10 1.79
C GLU A 53 0.19 0.13 2.74
N ARG A 54 0.09 -1.13 2.34
CA ARG A 54 -0.77 -2.12 3.01
C ARG A 54 -0.13 -2.51 4.35
N LYS A 55 -0.36 -1.70 5.39
CA LYS A 55 0.02 -2.04 6.76
C LYS A 55 -0.90 -3.15 7.27
N SER A 56 -0.29 -4.30 7.59
CA SER A 56 -1.01 -5.41 8.19
C SER A 56 -1.17 -5.13 9.68
N PHE A 57 -2.39 -4.89 10.14
CA PHE A 57 -2.72 -4.71 11.56
C PHE A 57 -2.36 -5.93 12.44
N LYS A 58 -2.15 -7.11 11.84
CA LYS A 58 -1.81 -8.35 12.53
C LYS A 58 -0.30 -8.62 12.63
N LYS A 59 0.55 -7.71 12.16
CA LYS A 59 2.00 -7.91 12.27
C LYS A 59 2.48 -7.38 13.62
N ASP A 60 2.71 -8.30 14.55
CA ASP A 60 3.67 -8.08 15.64
C ASP A 60 5.03 -7.77 15.02
N GLU A 61 5.35 -6.49 14.85
CA GLU A 61 6.62 -6.04 14.27
C GLU A 61 7.81 -6.60 15.06
N ALA A 62 7.63 -6.78 16.36
CA ALA A 62 8.57 -7.47 17.24
C ALA A 62 8.78 -8.94 16.83
N ALA A 63 7.72 -9.70 16.55
CA ALA A 63 7.81 -11.09 16.10
C ALA A 63 8.45 -11.19 14.71
N VAL A 64 8.15 -10.25 13.80
CA VAL A 64 8.77 -10.17 12.47
C VAL A 64 10.28 -9.88 12.59
N ALA A 65 10.67 -8.94 13.46
CA ALA A 65 12.08 -8.61 13.69
C ALA A 65 12.84 -9.79 14.31
N GLN A 66 12.25 -10.47 15.28
CA GLN A 66 12.84 -11.66 15.89
C GLN A 66 12.97 -12.82 14.89
N TRP A 67 11.96 -13.05 14.06
CA TRP A 67 12.01 -14.04 12.98
C TRP A 67 13.11 -13.72 11.96
N ARG A 68 13.23 -12.45 11.53
CA ARG A 68 14.31 -12.00 10.63
C ARG A 68 15.70 -12.24 11.21
N LYS A 69 15.89 -12.02 12.53
CA LYS A 69 17.20 -12.25 13.17
C LYS A 69 17.52 -13.73 13.35
N LYS A 70 16.53 -14.56 13.74
CA LYS A 70 16.76 -15.96 14.14
C LYS A 70 16.55 -16.98 13.02
N VAL A 71 15.54 -16.80 12.19
CA VAL A 71 15.08 -17.82 11.22
C VAL A 71 15.66 -17.55 9.84
N LEU A 72 15.75 -16.29 9.42
CA LEU A 72 16.26 -15.93 8.08
C LEU A 72 17.70 -16.44 7.81
N PRO A 73 18.68 -16.30 8.73
CA PRO A 73 20.03 -16.80 8.49
C PRO A 73 20.07 -18.33 8.39
N ARG A 74 19.22 -19.03 9.17
CA ARG A 74 19.11 -20.49 9.15
C ARG A 74 18.49 -20.99 7.85
N LEU A 75 17.49 -20.28 7.32
CA LEU A 75 16.89 -20.59 6.03
C LEU A 75 17.88 -20.37 4.89
N LYS A 76 18.64 -19.27 4.91
CA LYS A 76 19.67 -18.96 3.89
C LYS A 76 20.77 -20.03 3.85
N LYS A 77 21.21 -20.51 5.03
CA LYS A 77 22.19 -21.62 5.15
C LYS A 77 21.64 -22.96 4.61
N LYS A 78 20.36 -23.26 4.83
CA LYS A 78 19.70 -24.46 4.25
C LYS A 78 19.46 -24.34 2.74
N GLY A 79 19.19 -23.14 2.22
CA GLY A 79 19.01 -22.89 0.80
C GLY A 79 20.29 -23.14 -0.01
N THR A 80 21.45 -22.77 0.51
CA THR A 80 22.74 -23.03 -0.14
C THR A 80 23.12 -24.52 -0.13
N ALA A 81 22.77 -25.25 0.94
CA ALA A 81 23.03 -26.69 1.04
C ALA A 81 22.16 -27.55 0.11
N ARG A 82 21.00 -27.03 -0.35
CA ARG A 82 20.10 -27.73 -1.28
C ARG A 82 20.31 -27.37 -2.76
N GLY A 83 21.18 -26.39 -3.05
CA GLY A 83 21.49 -25.93 -4.41
C GLY A 83 22.77 -26.49 -5.02
N LEU A 84 23.51 -27.35 -4.30
CA LEU A 84 24.79 -27.94 -4.74
C LEU A 84 24.73 -29.47 -4.82
N SER A 85 23.57 -30.04 -5.17
CA SER A 85 23.45 -31.46 -5.52
C SER A 85 22.43 -31.67 -6.63
N SER A 86 22.82 -31.33 -7.85
CA SER A 86 22.39 -32.06 -9.04
C SER A 86 23.53 -32.06 -10.06
N SER A 87 24.55 -32.84 -9.73
CA SER A 87 25.55 -33.31 -10.69
C SER A 87 24.89 -34.30 -11.65
N VAL A 88 24.89 -33.94 -12.93
CA VAL A 88 25.11 -34.80 -14.12
C VAL A 88 24.33 -36.13 -14.21
N ARG A 89 23.49 -36.24 -15.25
CA ARG A 89 23.74 -37.20 -16.35
C ARG A 89 22.99 -36.82 -17.64
N ARG A 90 23.77 -36.66 -18.71
CA ARG A 90 23.32 -36.85 -20.10
C ARG A 90 23.11 -38.33 -20.35
#